data_AF-A0AAW1HD31-F1
#
_entry.id   AF-A0AAW1HD31-F1
#
_cell.length_a   1.000
_cell.length_b   1.000
_cell.length_c   1.000
_cell.angle_alpha   90.00
_cell.angle_beta   90.00
_cell.angle_gamma   90.00
#
_symmetry.space_group_name_H-M   'P 1'
#
loop_
_entity.id
_entity.type
_entity.pdbx_description
1 polymer ?
#
loop_
_entity_poly.entity_id
_entity_poly.type
_entity_poly.pdbx_seq_one_letter_code
_entity_poly.pdbx_strand_id
1 'polypeptide(L)'
;MAATNTQVVIPFHPLMVQITESLNFPEPVYQCLDVATNNACVAVKTECAFVSYISVGGEAGSIEESCEKAAQKVVRDLMKKYNVCVKDVTSAKRKTLRRCAALYQLKHIELDRVEKRASKIPLLEEVAANSCNALKKVTVDFMSVLRAIFRKVEIHSTPIETVEHAPNEFTSWFTVTTPNKVGFECIFSDCCQSLVASKQNLAQKVIPYIMSINNLDIVDANYNPNDYRLDVVRCALNRESYLTIKERVLGLREEVQPSILLVEQDCRTPRGSMFQVPSMTSPPLPPKKRKFKQSISHASVVAASEVKTPIYLSPVPELEYVFKRLKFA
;
A
#
# COMPACT_ATOMS: atom_id res chain seq x y z
N MET A 1 12.25 22.81 -11.13
CA MET A 1 10.78 22.76 -11.24
C MET A 1 10.37 21.31 -11.15
N ALA A 2 9.59 20.91 -10.15
CA ALA A 2 9.09 19.53 -10.07
C ALA A 2 8.11 19.31 -11.23
N ALA A 3 8.42 18.37 -12.14
CA ALA A 3 7.50 18.01 -13.21
C ALA A 3 6.21 17.51 -12.58
N THR A 4 5.08 18.15 -12.90
CA THR A 4 3.76 17.67 -12.49
C THR A 4 3.49 16.35 -13.20
N ASN A 5 3.33 15.26 -12.45
CA ASN A 5 3.00 13.95 -13.02
C ASN A 5 1.71 14.08 -13.85
N THR A 6 1.74 13.61 -15.10
CA THR A 6 0.55 13.59 -15.95
C THR A 6 -0.43 12.56 -15.39
N GLN A 7 -1.64 13.02 -15.07
CA GLN A 7 -2.68 12.17 -14.48
C GLN A 7 -3.68 11.67 -15.55
N VAL A 8 -3.86 10.36 -15.60
CA VAL A 8 -4.84 9.69 -16.46
C VAL A 8 -5.91 9.06 -15.57
N VAL A 9 -7.14 9.57 -15.65
CA VAL A 9 -8.30 9.00 -14.95
C VAL A 9 -8.90 7.91 -15.85
N ILE A 10 -9.10 6.70 -15.30
CA ILE A 10 -9.82 5.66 -16.04
C ILE A 10 -11.31 6.04 -16.11
N PRO A 11 -12.01 5.68 -17.19
CA PRO A 11 -13.45 5.89 -17.26
C PRO A 11 -14.16 5.00 -16.22
N PHE A 12 -14.94 5.62 -15.34
CA PHE A 12 -15.74 4.97 -14.30
C PHE A 12 -17.10 4.52 -14.82
N HIS A 13 -17.62 5.14 -15.89
CA HIS A 13 -18.89 4.73 -16.48
C HIS A 13 -18.92 3.23 -16.88
N PRO A 14 -17.97 2.70 -17.69
CA PRO A 14 -17.96 1.28 -18.05
C PRO A 14 -17.76 0.37 -16.83
N LEU A 15 -16.96 0.80 -15.86
CA LEU A 15 -16.73 0.04 -14.64
C LEU A 15 -18.00 -0.05 -13.79
N MET A 16 -18.78 1.02 -13.72
CA MET A 16 -20.04 1.02 -12.99
C MET A 16 -21.03 0.04 -13.62
N VAL A 17 -21.15 -0.01 -14.95
CA VAL A 17 -21.99 -0.98 -15.66
C VAL A 17 -21.59 -2.41 -15.27
N GLN A 18 -20.29 -2.74 -15.31
CA GLN A 18 -19.81 -4.07 -14.91
C GLN A 18 -20.11 -4.39 -13.43
N ILE A 19 -20.02 -3.39 -12.54
CA ILE A 19 -20.34 -3.58 -11.13
C ILE A 19 -21.84 -3.81 -10.95
N THR A 20 -22.71 -3.01 -11.59
CA THR A 20 -24.17 -3.18 -11.50
C THR A 20 -24.61 -4.51 -12.09
N GLU A 21 -24.05 -4.93 -13.22
CA GLU A 21 -24.27 -6.27 -13.80
C GLU A 21 -23.85 -7.37 -12.83
N SER A 22 -22.65 -7.27 -12.24
CA SER A 22 -22.19 -8.26 -11.26
C SER A 22 -23.10 -8.31 -10.02
N LEU A 23 -23.75 -7.19 -9.67
CA LEU A 23 -24.68 -7.05 -8.56
C LEU A 23 -26.13 -7.42 -8.91
N ASN A 24 -26.43 -7.75 -10.16
CA ASN A 24 -27.79 -7.92 -10.70
C ASN A 24 -28.68 -6.67 -10.54
N PHE A 25 -28.07 -5.49 -10.53
CA PHE A 25 -28.80 -4.23 -10.47
C PHE A 25 -29.22 -3.79 -11.87
N PRO A 26 -30.35 -3.06 -12.02
CA PRO A 26 -30.68 -2.37 -13.25
C PRO A 26 -29.56 -1.45 -13.73
N GLU A 27 -29.57 -1.17 -15.03
CA GLU A 27 -28.59 -0.30 -15.66
C GLU A 27 -28.58 1.10 -14.99
N PRO A 28 -27.39 1.67 -14.72
CA PRO A 28 -27.26 3.00 -14.18
C PRO A 28 -27.88 4.05 -15.11
N VAL A 29 -28.67 4.96 -14.55
CA VAL A 29 -29.31 6.05 -15.31
C VAL A 29 -28.57 7.35 -15.05
N TYR A 30 -28.22 8.05 -16.13
CA TYR A 30 -27.60 9.37 -16.08
C TYR A 30 -28.61 10.45 -16.39
N GLN A 31 -28.56 11.55 -15.65
CA GLN A 31 -29.46 12.68 -15.85
C GLN A 31 -28.68 13.99 -15.74
N CYS A 32 -28.87 14.88 -16.72
CA CYS A 32 -28.41 16.26 -16.62
C CYS A 32 -29.32 17.02 -15.64
N LEU A 33 -28.73 17.61 -14.61
CA LEU A 33 -29.43 18.42 -13.60
C LEU A 33 -29.45 19.90 -13.99
N ASP A 34 -28.34 20.39 -14.54
CA ASP A 34 -28.21 21.77 -15.00
C ASP A 34 -27.24 21.84 -16.18
N VAL A 35 -27.76 22.30 -17.32
CA VAL A 35 -27.00 22.45 -18.56
C VAL A 35 -26.04 23.64 -18.48
N ALA A 36 -26.37 24.69 -17.73
CA ALA A 36 -25.54 25.90 -17.64
C ALA A 36 -24.23 25.63 -16.91
N THR A 37 -24.26 24.76 -15.90
CA THR A 37 -23.08 24.36 -15.10
C THR A 37 -22.53 22.98 -15.49
N ASN A 38 -23.04 22.39 -16.58
CA ASN A 38 -22.73 21.02 -17.01
C ASN A 38 -22.86 19.98 -15.88
N ASN A 39 -23.80 20.18 -14.96
CA ASN A 39 -23.97 19.32 -13.79
C ASN A 39 -24.89 18.15 -14.13
N ALA A 40 -24.43 16.95 -13.82
CA ALA A 40 -25.13 15.70 -14.04
C ALA A 40 -25.08 14.80 -12.81
N CYS A 41 -26.08 13.93 -12.69
CA CYS A 41 -26.13 12.90 -11.67
C CYS A 41 -26.23 11.51 -12.29
N VAL A 42 -25.93 10.52 -11.46
CA VAL A 42 -26.12 9.11 -11.77
C VAL A 42 -26.98 8.47 -10.70
N ALA A 43 -27.92 7.63 -11.11
CA ALA A 43 -28.81 6.87 -10.26
C ALA A 43 -28.67 5.37 -10.52
N VAL A 44 -28.37 4.60 -9.48
CA VAL A 44 -28.36 3.13 -9.50
C VAL A 44 -29.50 2.64 -8.63
N LYS A 45 -30.48 1.98 -9.25
CA LYS A 45 -31.56 1.30 -8.52
C LYS A 45 -31.04 -0.04 -7.99
N THR A 46 -31.50 -0.44 -6.82
CA THR A 46 -31.24 -1.79 -6.30
C THR A 46 -32.45 -2.69 -6.53
N GLU A 47 -32.27 -4.01 -6.45
CA GLU A 47 -33.37 -4.99 -6.56
C GLU A 47 -34.49 -4.71 -5.53
N CYS A 48 -34.13 -4.18 -4.36
CA CYS A 48 -35.09 -3.60 -3.44
C CYS A 48 -35.47 -2.20 -3.94
N ALA A 49 -36.60 -2.09 -4.66
CA ALA A 49 -37.11 -0.88 -5.31
C ALA A 49 -37.16 0.42 -4.46
N PHE A 50 -36.91 0.33 -3.15
CA PHE A 50 -36.88 1.44 -2.20
C PHE A 50 -35.51 2.10 -2.02
N VAL A 51 -34.40 1.48 -2.45
CA VAL A 51 -33.06 2.06 -2.29
C VAL A 51 -32.46 2.36 -3.66
N SER A 52 -32.20 3.64 -3.91
CA SER A 52 -31.42 4.12 -5.04
C SER A 52 -30.16 4.83 -4.55
N TYR A 53 -29.02 4.52 -5.16
CA TYR A 53 -27.81 5.32 -4.99
C TYR A 53 -27.86 6.44 -6.00
N ILE A 54 -27.98 7.67 -5.52
CA ILE A 54 -27.94 8.87 -6.36
C ILE A 54 -26.70 9.65 -5.97
N SER A 55 -25.86 9.96 -6.96
CA SER A 55 -24.71 10.82 -6.75
C SER A 55 -24.66 11.92 -7.79
N VAL A 56 -24.31 13.11 -7.34
CA VAL A 56 -24.19 14.31 -8.18
C VAL A 56 -22.72 14.54 -8.49
N GLY A 57 -22.40 14.74 -9.76
CA GLY A 57 -21.05 15.00 -10.24
C GLY A 57 -20.53 16.37 -9.83
N GLY A 58 -21.42 17.36 -9.83
CA GLY A 58 -21.11 18.77 -9.58
C GLY A 58 -20.77 19.51 -10.86
N GLU A 59 -20.48 20.80 -10.73
CA GLU A 59 -20.07 21.64 -11.86
C GLU A 59 -18.78 21.13 -12.52
N ALA A 60 -18.75 21.15 -13.85
CA ALA A 60 -17.66 20.60 -14.65
C ALA A 60 -17.47 21.33 -15.99
N GLY A 61 -16.34 21.09 -16.65
CA GLY A 61 -16.07 21.67 -17.97
C GLY A 61 -16.93 21.07 -19.08
N SER A 62 -17.45 19.85 -18.87
CA SER A 62 -18.40 19.20 -19.74
C SER A 62 -19.33 18.27 -18.96
N ILE A 63 -20.47 17.91 -19.57
CA ILE A 63 -21.46 17.00 -18.96
C ILE A 63 -20.83 15.62 -18.72
N GLU A 64 -20.00 15.14 -19.65
CA GLU A 64 -19.29 13.87 -19.53
C GLU A 64 -18.37 13.84 -18.32
N GLU A 65 -17.66 14.94 -18.05
CA GLU A 65 -16.79 15.05 -16.88
C GLU A 65 -17.60 15.00 -15.57
N SER A 66 -18.75 15.69 -15.50
CA SER A 66 -19.66 15.58 -14.35
C SER A 66 -20.19 14.15 -14.19
N CYS A 67 -20.61 13.49 -15.28
CA CYS A 67 -21.06 12.10 -15.27
C CYS A 67 -19.99 11.16 -14.71
N GLU A 68 -18.72 11.33 -15.09
CA GLU A 68 -17.60 10.53 -14.59
C GLU A 68 -17.33 10.78 -13.10
N LYS A 69 -17.41 12.02 -12.63
CA LYS A 69 -17.32 12.36 -11.18
C LYS A 69 -18.45 11.69 -10.38
N ALA A 70 -19.67 11.72 -10.91
CA ALA A 70 -20.83 11.08 -10.29
C ALA A 70 -20.65 9.55 -10.23
N ALA A 71 -20.23 8.94 -11.34
CA ALA A 71 -19.96 7.51 -11.45
C ALA A 71 -18.87 7.06 -10.49
N GLN A 72 -17.77 7.82 -10.38
CA GLN A 72 -16.67 7.52 -9.45
C GLN A 72 -17.14 7.40 -8.00
N LYS A 73 -18.00 8.32 -7.54
CA LYS A 73 -18.56 8.29 -6.18
C LYS A 73 -19.39 7.03 -5.96
N VAL A 74 -20.31 6.72 -6.89
CA VAL A 74 -21.16 5.52 -6.79
C VAL A 74 -20.36 4.23 -6.85
N VAL A 75 -19.37 4.12 -7.74
CA VAL A 75 -18.49 2.94 -7.82
C VAL A 75 -17.81 2.67 -6.48
N ARG A 76 -17.25 3.70 -5.83
CA ARG A 76 -16.61 3.56 -4.52
C ARG A 76 -17.59 3.11 -3.44
N ASP A 77 -18.80 3.66 -3.44
CA ASP A 77 -19.83 3.29 -2.48
C ASP A 77 -20.30 1.84 -2.67
N LEU A 78 -20.51 1.42 -3.92
CA LEU A 78 -20.89 0.04 -4.26
C LEU A 78 -19.78 -0.96 -3.89
N MET A 79 -18.52 -0.64 -4.21
CA MET A 79 -17.37 -1.46 -3.83
C MET A 79 -17.30 -1.67 -2.32
N LYS A 80 -17.46 -0.59 -1.55
CA LYS A 80 -17.43 -0.64 -0.08
C LYS A 80 -18.61 -1.40 0.51
N LYS A 81 -19.83 -1.15 0.03
CA LYS A 81 -21.06 -1.71 0.60
C LYS A 81 -21.28 -3.17 0.26
N TYR A 82 -20.92 -3.59 -0.95
CA TYR A 82 -21.11 -4.97 -1.42
C TYR A 82 -19.81 -5.79 -1.46
N ASN A 83 -18.72 -5.25 -0.93
CA ASN A 83 -17.40 -5.89 -0.92
C ASN A 83 -16.97 -6.36 -2.33
N VAL A 84 -17.18 -5.51 -3.33
CA VAL A 84 -16.78 -5.80 -4.72
C VAL A 84 -15.31 -5.50 -4.90
N CYS A 85 -14.56 -6.48 -5.40
CA CYS A 85 -13.15 -6.31 -5.72
C CYS A 85 -12.99 -5.93 -7.18
N VAL A 86 -12.44 -4.76 -7.45
CA VAL A 86 -12.08 -4.34 -8.81
C VAL A 86 -10.61 -4.66 -9.05
N LYS A 87 -10.31 -5.49 -10.05
CA LYS A 87 -8.97 -5.69 -10.58
C LYS A 87 -8.71 -4.58 -11.59
N ASP A 88 -7.99 -3.55 -11.15
CA ASP A 88 -7.52 -2.43 -11.97
C ASP A 88 -5.99 -2.36 -12.05
N VAL A 89 -5.47 -1.29 -12.65
CA VAL A 89 -4.05 -1.10 -12.92
C VAL A 89 -3.22 -1.10 -11.64
N THR A 90 -3.67 -0.38 -10.61
CA THR A 90 -2.91 -0.23 -9.36
C THR A 90 -3.11 -1.41 -8.40
N SER A 91 -4.22 -2.16 -8.52
CA SER A 91 -4.52 -3.30 -7.63
C SER A 91 -3.39 -4.33 -7.55
N ALA A 92 -2.80 -4.71 -8.68
CA ALA A 92 -1.74 -5.70 -8.75
C ALA A 92 -0.47 -5.21 -8.05
N LYS A 93 -0.06 -3.96 -8.31
CA LYS A 93 1.11 -3.34 -7.69
C LYS A 93 0.95 -3.25 -6.17
N ARG A 94 -0.23 -2.83 -5.70
CA ARG A 94 -0.57 -2.77 -4.27
C ARG A 94 -0.53 -4.15 -3.61
N LYS A 95 -1.11 -5.15 -4.26
CA LYS A 95 -1.07 -6.54 -3.79
C LYS A 95 0.37 -7.04 -3.66
N THR A 96 1.22 -6.76 -4.64
CA THR A 96 2.65 -7.11 -4.59
C THR A 96 3.35 -6.42 -3.42
N LEU A 97 3.17 -5.12 -3.23
CA LEU A 97 3.78 -4.39 -2.10
C LEU A 97 3.37 -4.97 -0.74
N ARG A 98 2.08 -5.25 -0.53
CA ARG A 98 1.59 -5.89 0.70
C ARG A 98 2.18 -7.28 0.91
N ARG A 99 2.28 -8.08 -0.15
CA ARG A 99 2.88 -9.41 -0.10
C ARG A 99 4.36 -9.33 0.23
N CYS A 100 5.11 -8.43 -0.40
CA CYS A 100 6.52 -8.19 -0.09
C CYS A 100 6.69 -7.77 1.38
N ALA A 101 5.88 -6.82 1.86
CA ALA A 101 5.90 -6.41 3.26
C ALA A 101 5.69 -7.59 4.22
N ALA A 102 4.71 -8.46 3.96
CA ALA A 102 4.44 -9.64 4.78
C ALA A 102 5.59 -10.65 4.75
N LEU A 103 6.17 -10.91 3.57
CA LEU A 103 7.31 -11.81 3.42
C LEU A 103 8.55 -11.31 4.18
N TYR A 104 8.87 -10.01 4.10
CA TYR A 104 9.97 -9.43 4.87
C TYR A 104 9.72 -9.53 6.38
N GLN A 105 8.48 -9.31 6.83
CA GLN A 105 8.11 -9.46 8.23
C GLN A 105 8.29 -10.91 8.71
N LEU A 106 7.89 -11.90 7.92
CA LEU A 106 8.09 -13.32 8.25
C LEU A 106 9.58 -13.68 8.36
N LYS A 107 10.38 -13.24 7.39
CA LYS A 107 11.84 -13.46 7.43
C LYS A 107 12.51 -12.77 8.62
N HIS A 108 12.04 -11.58 8.99
CA HIS A 108 12.52 -10.91 10.20
C HIS A 108 12.21 -11.73 11.45
N ILE A 109 10.97 -12.21 11.60
CA ILE A 109 10.56 -13.05 12.74
C ILE A 109 11.41 -14.33 12.80
N GLU A 110 11.70 -14.94 11.66
CA GLU A 110 12.54 -16.14 11.58
C GLU A 110 13.97 -15.86 12.09
N LEU A 111 14.59 -14.77 11.67
CA LEU A 111 15.94 -14.40 12.10
C LEU A 111 15.98 -13.96 13.57
N ASP A 112 14.96 -13.25 14.06
CA ASP A 112 14.83 -12.85 15.47
C ASP A 112 14.74 -14.08 16.39
N ARG A 113 14.11 -15.16 15.93
CA ARG A 113 14.09 -16.44 16.65
C ARG A 113 15.47 -17.09 16.71
N VAL A 114 16.25 -17.03 15.62
CA VAL A 114 17.63 -17.51 15.59
C VAL A 114 18.51 -16.71 16.55
N GLU A 115 18.38 -15.38 16.55
CA GLU A 115 19.09 -14.49 17.46
C GLU A 115 18.78 -14.82 18.94
N LYS A 116 17.49 -15.02 19.25
CA LYS A 116 17.00 -15.30 20.61
C LYS A 116 17.12 -16.75 21.06
N ARG A 117 17.65 -17.65 20.21
CA ARG A 117 17.73 -19.11 20.47
C ARG A 117 16.41 -19.73 20.95
N ALA A 118 15.28 -19.25 20.44
CA ALA A 118 13.96 -19.74 20.82
C ALA A 118 13.59 -21.01 20.02
N SER A 119 13.00 -22.00 20.70
CA SER A 119 12.51 -23.24 20.09
C SER A 119 11.46 -22.98 19.01
N LYS A 120 11.39 -23.83 17.97
CA LYS A 120 10.39 -23.78 16.89
C LYS A 120 8.96 -23.91 17.45
N ILE A 121 8.27 -22.79 17.64
CA ILE A 121 6.81 -22.75 17.67
C ILE A 121 6.33 -22.67 16.22
N PRO A 122 5.26 -23.40 15.83
CA PRO A 122 4.76 -23.39 14.46
C PRO A 122 4.64 -21.95 13.95
N LEU A 123 5.22 -21.72 12.76
CA LEU A 123 4.98 -20.50 12.01
C LEU A 123 3.46 -20.39 11.87
N LEU A 124 2.88 -19.23 12.20
CA LEU A 124 1.52 -18.94 11.79
C LEU A 124 1.56 -18.92 10.26
N GLU A 125 1.16 -20.03 9.64
CA GLU A 125 0.99 -20.20 8.21
C GLU A 125 -0.27 -19.45 7.75
N GLU A 126 -0.38 -18.18 8.15
CA GLU A 126 -1.23 -17.23 7.46
C GLU A 126 -0.31 -16.35 6.62
N VAL A 127 0.34 -16.97 5.63
CA VAL A 127 0.89 -16.22 4.50
C VAL A 127 -0.28 -15.69 3.72
N ALA A 128 -0.84 -14.57 4.21
CA ALA A 128 -1.72 -13.63 3.56
C ALA A 128 -2.43 -14.20 2.32
N ALA A 129 -3.33 -15.15 2.55
CA ALA A 129 -4.50 -15.31 1.72
C ALA A 129 -5.45 -14.13 1.99
N ASN A 130 -4.96 -12.90 1.85
CA ASN A 130 -5.82 -11.82 1.38
C ASN A 130 -5.96 -11.98 -0.14
N SER A 131 -6.39 -13.18 -0.56
CA SER A 131 -7.44 -13.25 -1.56
C SER A 131 -8.49 -12.29 -1.04
N CYS A 132 -8.87 -11.31 -1.84
CA CYS A 132 -10.09 -10.60 -1.54
C CYS A 132 -11.16 -11.67 -1.38
N ASN A 133 -11.63 -11.91 -0.14
CA ASN A 133 -12.80 -12.74 0.16
C ASN A 133 -14.08 -12.03 -0.32
N ALA A 134 -13.94 -11.24 -1.39
CA ALA A 134 -15.01 -10.60 -2.09
C ALA A 134 -15.84 -11.68 -2.74
N LEU A 135 -17.14 -11.57 -2.52
CA LEU A 135 -18.14 -12.39 -3.16
C LEU A 135 -18.13 -12.18 -4.68
N LYS A 136 -17.66 -11.00 -5.15
CA LYS A 136 -17.71 -10.58 -6.55
C LYS A 136 -16.41 -9.88 -6.99
N LYS A 137 -15.89 -10.29 -8.14
CA LYS A 137 -14.66 -9.75 -8.74
C LYS A 137 -14.99 -9.16 -10.11
N VAL A 138 -14.68 -7.88 -10.30
CA VAL A 138 -14.84 -7.15 -11.57
C VAL A 138 -13.45 -6.79 -12.08
N THR A 139 -13.21 -6.85 -13.38
CA THR A 139 -11.90 -6.51 -13.97
C THR A 139 -12.09 -5.38 -14.97
N VAL A 140 -11.31 -4.30 -14.82
CA VAL A 140 -11.38 -3.19 -15.78
C VAL A 140 -10.98 -3.65 -17.18
N ASP A 141 -11.56 -3.02 -18.20
CA ASP A 141 -11.13 -3.21 -19.57
C ASP A 141 -9.77 -2.51 -19.79
N PHE A 142 -8.68 -3.27 -19.70
CA PHE A 142 -7.32 -2.75 -19.85
C PHE A 142 -7.06 -2.20 -21.25
N MET A 143 -7.75 -2.71 -22.28
CA MET A 143 -7.65 -2.14 -23.63
C MET A 143 -8.26 -0.75 -23.70
N SER A 144 -9.37 -0.50 -23.03
CA SER A 144 -9.95 0.84 -22.91
C SER A 144 -9.07 1.79 -22.10
N VAL A 145 -8.45 1.29 -21.02
CA VAL A 145 -7.46 2.08 -20.25
C VAL A 145 -6.26 2.43 -21.12
N LEU A 146 -5.70 1.47 -21.86
CA LEU A 146 -4.58 1.70 -22.76
C LEU A 146 -4.90 2.76 -23.83
N ARG A 147 -6.11 2.71 -24.42
CA ARG A 147 -6.58 3.74 -25.36
C ARG A 147 -6.70 5.12 -24.70
N ALA A 148 -7.17 5.19 -23.45
CA ALA A 148 -7.24 6.45 -22.72
C ALA A 148 -5.86 7.05 -22.45
N ILE A 149 -4.85 6.20 -22.20
CA ILE A 149 -3.45 6.64 -22.05
C ILE A 149 -2.91 7.20 -23.36
N PHE A 150 -3.09 6.50 -24.48
CA PHE A 150 -2.63 6.97 -25.80
C PHE A 150 -3.25 8.31 -26.24
N ARG A 151 -4.45 8.64 -25.77
CA ARG A 151 -5.08 9.95 -26.03
C ARG A 151 -4.46 11.09 -25.23
N LYS A 152 -3.82 10.80 -24.10
CA LYS A 152 -3.27 11.81 -23.18
C LYS A 152 -1.76 11.92 -23.24
N VAL A 153 -1.09 10.90 -23.75
CA VAL A 153 0.36 10.78 -23.71
C VAL A 153 0.85 10.52 -25.12
N GLU A 154 1.81 11.32 -25.55
CA GLU A 154 2.43 11.19 -26.84
C GLU A 154 3.36 9.96 -26.82
N ILE A 155 2.89 8.86 -27.40
CA ILE A 155 3.60 7.58 -27.46
C ILE A 155 3.59 7.12 -28.91
N HIS A 156 4.77 6.83 -29.44
CA HIS A 156 4.91 6.25 -30.76
C HIS A 156 4.84 4.73 -30.60
N SER A 157 3.84 4.09 -31.20
CA SER A 157 3.69 2.64 -31.14
C SER A 157 3.25 2.04 -32.46
N THR A 158 3.61 0.78 -32.70
CA THR A 158 3.02 -0.01 -33.78
C THR A 158 1.58 -0.40 -33.44
N PRO A 159 0.76 -0.75 -34.44
CA PRO A 159 -0.48 -1.47 -34.20
C PRO A 159 -0.22 -2.75 -33.37
N ILE A 160 -1.24 -3.19 -32.63
CA ILE A 160 -1.18 -4.47 -31.93
C ILE A 160 -1.31 -5.57 -32.96
N GLU A 161 -0.28 -6.40 -33.03
CA GLU A 161 -0.23 -7.59 -33.86
C GLU A 161 -0.62 -8.81 -33.02
N THR A 162 -1.21 -9.82 -33.66
CA THR A 162 -1.59 -11.07 -32.99
C THR A 162 -1.30 -12.24 -33.91
N VAL A 163 -0.76 -13.32 -33.34
CA VAL A 163 -0.57 -14.60 -34.01
C VAL A 163 -1.34 -15.68 -33.26
N GLU A 164 -1.94 -16.60 -34.01
CA GLU A 164 -2.50 -17.84 -33.50
C GLU A 164 -1.47 -18.95 -33.73
N HIS A 165 -0.97 -19.55 -32.66
CA HIS A 165 0.04 -20.62 -32.73
C HIS A 165 -0.58 -21.99 -32.96
N ALA A 166 -1.76 -22.20 -32.38
CA ALA A 166 -2.59 -23.39 -32.45
C ALA A 166 -4.06 -22.98 -32.26
N PRO A 167 -5.05 -23.85 -32.55
CA PRO A 167 -6.46 -23.51 -32.37
C PRO A 167 -6.75 -23.00 -30.95
N ASN A 168 -7.23 -21.77 -30.86
CA ASN A 168 -7.47 -21.07 -29.59
C ASN A 168 -6.21 -20.73 -28.78
N GLU A 169 -5.04 -20.58 -29.39
CA GLU A 169 -3.80 -20.17 -28.71
C GLU A 169 -3.24 -18.91 -29.35
N PHE A 170 -3.51 -17.76 -28.73
CA PHE A 170 -3.18 -16.44 -29.27
C PHE A 170 -2.09 -15.74 -28.44
N THR A 171 -1.11 -15.18 -29.15
CA THR A 171 -0.13 -14.24 -28.58
C THR A 171 -0.25 -12.91 -29.30
N SER A 172 -0.46 -11.83 -28.54
CA SER A 172 -0.48 -10.47 -29.05
C SER A 172 0.78 -9.72 -28.63
N TRP A 173 1.29 -8.83 -29.48
CA TRP A 173 2.40 -7.96 -29.15
C TRP A 173 2.23 -6.57 -29.74
N PHE A 174 3.00 -5.62 -29.21
CA PHE A 174 3.13 -4.30 -29.80
C PHE A 174 4.50 -3.71 -29.46
N THR A 175 4.93 -2.74 -30.25
CA THR A 175 6.22 -2.09 -30.09
C THR A 175 6.03 -0.63 -29.67
N VAL A 176 6.76 -0.19 -28.65
CA VAL A 176 6.80 1.20 -28.19
C VAL A 176 8.14 1.83 -28.50
N THR A 177 8.10 3.01 -29.10
CA THR A 177 9.27 3.88 -29.24
C THR A 177 9.11 5.06 -28.29
N THR A 178 10.13 5.27 -27.45
CA THR A 178 10.14 6.39 -26.49
C THR A 178 11.07 7.48 -26.99
N PRO A 179 10.66 8.76 -26.93
CA PRO A 179 11.51 9.85 -27.40
C PRO A 179 12.81 9.99 -26.59
N ASN A 180 12.80 9.52 -25.34
CA ASN A 180 13.92 9.70 -24.39
C ASN A 180 14.90 8.50 -24.35
N LYS A 181 14.69 7.45 -25.15
CA LYS A 181 15.62 6.32 -25.24
C LYS A 181 15.88 5.96 -26.70
N VAL A 182 17.14 5.68 -27.03
CA VAL A 182 17.52 5.14 -28.33
C VAL A 182 17.08 3.68 -28.38
N GLY A 183 16.04 3.36 -29.14
CA GLY A 183 15.55 2.00 -29.35
C GLY A 183 14.04 1.88 -29.26
N PHE A 184 13.57 0.65 -29.48
CA PHE A 184 12.16 0.27 -29.33
C PHE A 184 12.05 -0.89 -28.34
N GLU A 185 10.97 -0.91 -27.58
CA GLU A 185 10.64 -2.02 -26.68
C GLU A 185 9.48 -2.81 -27.29
N CYS A 186 9.65 -4.11 -27.45
CA CYS A 186 8.58 -5.00 -27.87
C CYS A 186 8.02 -5.75 -26.66
N ILE A 187 6.72 -5.61 -26.41
CA ILE A 187 6.04 -6.24 -25.27
C ILE A 187 5.06 -7.28 -25.80
N PHE A 188 5.13 -8.48 -25.23
CA PHE A 188 4.32 -9.64 -25.62
C PHE A 188 3.32 -10.02 -24.52
N SER A 189 2.13 -10.43 -24.94
CA SER A 189 1.20 -11.13 -24.07
C SER A 189 1.72 -12.53 -23.74
N ASP A 190 1.16 -13.14 -22.71
CA ASP A 190 1.22 -14.59 -22.57
C ASP A 190 0.37 -15.26 -23.67
N CYS A 191 0.61 -16.55 -23.93
CA CYS A 191 -0.27 -17.34 -24.79
C CYS A 191 -1.64 -17.49 -24.10
N CYS A 192 -2.71 -17.05 -24.77
CA CYS A 192 -4.05 -16.98 -24.20
C CYS A 192 -5.06 -17.74 -25.06
N GLN A 193 -6.13 -18.22 -24.41
CA GLN A 193 -7.17 -19.03 -25.06
C GLN A 193 -8.06 -18.27 -26.06
N SER A 194 -7.96 -16.95 -26.11
CA SER A 194 -8.76 -16.12 -27.01
C SER A 194 -8.01 -14.86 -27.44
N LEU A 195 -8.37 -14.35 -28.62
CA LEU A 195 -7.86 -13.08 -29.13
C LEU A 195 -8.09 -11.94 -28.13
N VAL A 196 -9.29 -11.85 -27.55
CA VAL A 196 -9.63 -10.81 -26.56
C VAL A 196 -8.78 -10.95 -25.31
N ALA A 197 -8.58 -12.17 -24.80
CA ALA A 197 -7.75 -12.41 -23.62
C ALA A 197 -6.28 -12.04 -23.87
N SER A 198 -5.73 -12.38 -25.04
CA SER A 198 -4.34 -12.02 -25.40
C SER A 198 -4.14 -10.50 -25.43
N LYS A 199 -5.10 -9.73 -25.98
CA LYS A 199 -5.06 -8.27 -26.00
C LYS A 199 -5.19 -7.65 -24.60
N GLN A 200 -6.09 -8.18 -23.76
CA GLN A 200 -6.21 -7.75 -22.37
C GLN A 200 -4.93 -8.05 -21.56
N ASN A 201 -4.32 -9.22 -21.77
CA ASN A 201 -3.07 -9.60 -21.13
C ASN A 201 -1.91 -8.69 -21.59
N LEU A 202 -1.83 -8.40 -22.89
CA LEU A 202 -0.88 -7.43 -23.43
C LEU A 202 -1.07 -6.08 -22.73
N ALA A 203 -2.27 -5.50 -22.75
CA ALA A 203 -2.53 -4.21 -22.11
C ALA A 203 -2.15 -4.19 -20.61
N GLN A 204 -2.42 -5.27 -19.87
CA GLN A 204 -2.01 -5.41 -18.46
C GLN A 204 -0.50 -5.30 -18.26
N LYS A 205 0.32 -5.81 -19.20
CA LYS A 205 1.79 -5.73 -19.14
C LYS A 205 2.31 -4.37 -19.61
N VAL A 206 1.64 -3.78 -20.60
CA VAL A 206 2.03 -2.55 -21.26
C VAL A 206 1.81 -1.31 -20.41
N ILE A 207 0.65 -1.22 -19.75
CA ILE A 207 0.29 -0.04 -18.98
C ILE A 207 1.34 0.30 -17.90
N PRO A 208 1.81 -0.65 -17.06
CA PRO A 208 2.86 -0.38 -16.08
C PRO A 208 4.18 0.08 -16.71
N TYR A 209 4.54 -0.46 -17.89
CA TYR A 209 5.72 -0.03 -18.63
C TYR A 209 5.59 1.46 -19.00
N ILE A 210 4.50 1.83 -19.69
CA ILE A 210 4.21 3.21 -20.10
C ILE A 210 4.18 4.16 -18.89
N MET A 211 3.56 3.75 -17.78
CA MET A 211 3.55 4.54 -16.55
C MET A 211 4.97 4.85 -16.05
N SER A 212 5.88 3.87 -16.14
CA SER A 212 7.26 4.01 -15.65
C SER A 212 8.13 4.93 -16.51
N ILE A 213 7.95 4.91 -17.83
CA ILE A 213 8.77 5.71 -18.77
C ILE A 213 8.31 7.17 -18.87
N ASN A 214 7.03 7.44 -18.59
CA ASN A 214 6.42 8.76 -18.74
C ASN A 214 6.02 9.42 -17.40
N ASN A 215 6.39 8.82 -16.25
CA ASN A 215 6.00 9.29 -14.91
C ASN A 215 4.48 9.57 -14.79
N LEU A 216 3.67 8.67 -15.36
CA LEU A 216 2.21 8.81 -15.36
C LEU A 216 1.61 8.31 -14.06
N ASP A 217 0.60 9.01 -13.58
CA ASP A 217 -0.22 8.54 -12.48
C ASP A 217 -1.63 8.17 -12.99
N ILE A 218 -2.09 6.96 -12.67
CA ILE A 218 -3.39 6.46 -13.12
C ILE A 218 -4.37 6.47 -11.95
N VAL A 219 -5.45 7.24 -12.09
CA VAL A 219 -6.55 7.28 -11.12
C VAL A 219 -7.56 6.22 -11.52
N ASP A 220 -7.48 5.08 -10.85
CA ASP A 220 -8.42 3.97 -10.94
C ASP A 220 -9.37 3.87 -9.73
N ALA A 221 -10.15 2.79 -9.67
CA ALA A 221 -11.16 2.60 -8.63
C ALA A 221 -10.52 2.33 -7.25
N ASN A 222 -9.37 1.66 -7.23
CA ASN A 222 -8.57 1.45 -6.02
C ASN A 222 -7.57 2.57 -5.74
N TYR A 223 -7.58 3.65 -6.52
CA TYR A 223 -6.68 4.78 -6.33
C TYR A 223 -7.04 5.50 -5.04
N ASN A 224 -6.19 5.26 -4.04
CA ASN A 224 -6.08 6.09 -2.84
C ASN A 224 -4.58 6.40 -2.65
N PRO A 225 -4.15 7.65 -2.89
CA PRO A 225 -2.74 8.00 -2.85
C PRO A 225 -2.14 7.80 -1.46
N ASN A 226 -2.94 8.00 -0.41
CA ASN A 226 -2.49 7.80 0.97
C ASN A 226 -2.25 6.31 1.24
N ASP A 227 -3.19 5.45 0.87
CA ASP A 227 -3.03 4.03 1.12
C ASP A 227 -1.93 3.41 0.25
N TYR A 228 -1.76 3.88 -0.99
CA TYR A 228 -0.65 3.45 -1.85
C TYR A 228 0.69 3.81 -1.22
N ARG A 229 0.86 5.07 -0.77
CA ARG A 229 2.06 5.51 -0.07
C ARG A 229 2.32 4.69 1.19
N LEU A 230 1.28 4.40 1.99
CA LEU A 230 1.38 3.54 3.16
C LEU A 230 1.85 2.13 2.82
N ASP A 231 1.31 1.51 1.75
CA ASP A 231 1.73 0.18 1.28
C ASP A 231 3.22 0.18 0.87
N VAL A 232 3.70 1.24 0.19
CA VAL A 232 5.13 1.37 -0.19
C VAL A 232 6.01 1.57 1.05
N VAL A 233 5.66 2.49 1.94
CA VAL A 233 6.42 2.78 3.18
C VAL A 233 6.51 1.52 4.03
N ARG A 234 5.40 0.80 4.23
CA ARG A 234 5.38 -0.45 5.01
C ARG A 234 6.27 -1.52 4.39
N CYS A 235 6.26 -1.66 3.06
CA CYS A 235 7.15 -2.59 2.37
C CYS A 235 8.63 -2.22 2.57
N ALA A 236 8.97 -0.95 2.45
CA ALA A 236 10.34 -0.46 2.63
C ALA A 236 10.83 -0.66 4.08
N LEU A 237 10.04 -0.26 5.07
CA LEU A 237 10.39 -0.42 6.49
C LEU A 237 10.59 -1.89 6.87
N ASN A 238 9.72 -2.79 6.42
CA ASN A 238 9.88 -4.22 6.68
C ASN A 238 11.13 -4.78 6.00
N ARG A 239 11.48 -4.31 4.80
CA ARG A 239 12.72 -4.68 4.12
C ARG A 239 13.94 -4.25 4.91
N GLU A 240 14.00 -2.99 5.34
CA GLU A 240 15.14 -2.45 6.10
C GLU A 240 15.32 -3.15 7.45
N SER A 241 14.21 -3.38 8.15
CA SER A 241 14.19 -4.15 9.39
C SER A 241 14.74 -5.56 9.18
N TYR A 242 14.26 -6.28 8.16
CA TYR A 242 14.78 -7.60 7.79
C TYR A 242 16.29 -7.58 7.47
N LEU A 243 16.76 -6.61 6.70
CA LEU A 243 18.19 -6.52 6.34
C LEU A 243 19.06 -6.23 7.55
N THR A 244 18.60 -5.38 8.47
CA THR A 244 19.30 -5.06 9.71
C THR A 244 19.51 -6.30 10.58
N ILE A 245 18.46 -7.11 10.77
CA ILE A 245 18.58 -8.34 11.54
C ILE A 245 19.37 -9.42 10.81
N LYS A 246 19.28 -9.47 9.47
CA LYS A 246 20.10 -10.36 8.63
C LYS A 246 21.60 -10.06 8.79
N GLU A 247 22.00 -8.80 8.75
CA GLU A 247 23.39 -8.39 8.97
C GLU A 247 23.86 -8.80 10.37
N ARG A 248 23.04 -8.56 11.40
CA ARG A 248 23.38 -8.90 12.78
C ARG A 248 23.50 -10.41 13.03
N VAL A 249 22.58 -11.20 12.49
CA VAL A 249 22.48 -12.65 12.77
C VAL A 249 23.40 -13.47 11.87
N LEU A 250 23.54 -13.08 10.59
CA LEU A 250 24.29 -13.84 9.58
C LEU A 250 25.62 -13.19 9.20
N GLY A 251 25.89 -11.95 9.62
CA GLY A 251 27.09 -11.20 9.20
C GLY A 251 27.08 -10.81 7.71
N LEU A 252 25.95 -10.98 7.02
CA LEU A 252 25.81 -10.70 5.59
C LEU A 252 25.35 -9.26 5.38
N ARG A 253 26.25 -8.41 4.89
CA ARG A 253 25.95 -7.04 4.51
C ARG A 253 25.57 -6.99 3.03
N GLU A 254 24.33 -6.63 2.74
CA GLU A 254 23.87 -6.35 1.37
C GLU A 254 23.98 -4.84 1.11
N GLU A 255 24.37 -4.46 -0.11
CA GLU A 255 24.30 -3.07 -0.53
C GLU A 255 22.84 -2.61 -0.56
N VAL A 256 22.49 -1.72 0.36
CA VAL A 256 21.15 -1.14 0.44
C VAL A 256 21.15 0.16 -0.36
N GLN A 257 20.48 0.17 -1.52
CA GLN A 257 19.96 1.44 -2.01
C GLN A 257 18.84 1.88 -1.05
N PRO A 258 18.95 3.08 -0.45
CA PRO A 258 17.91 3.62 0.40
C PRO A 258 16.62 3.71 -0.40
N SER A 259 15.50 3.37 0.23
CA SER A 259 14.18 3.54 -0.41
C SER A 259 14.03 5.00 -0.84
N ILE A 260 13.57 5.26 -2.07
CA ILE A 260 13.33 6.62 -2.60
C ILE A 260 12.39 7.43 -1.69
N LEU A 261 11.58 6.77 -0.86
CA LEU A 261 10.69 7.41 0.12
C LEU A 261 11.34 7.68 1.50
N LEU A 262 12.54 7.17 1.74
CA LEU A 262 13.40 7.44 2.90
C LEU A 262 14.63 8.26 2.49
N VAL A 263 14.62 8.84 1.29
CA VAL A 263 15.60 9.85 0.89
C VAL A 263 15.36 11.07 1.78
N GLU A 264 16.25 11.22 2.75
CA GLU A 264 16.56 12.40 3.53
C GLU A 264 15.35 13.34 3.75
N GLN A 265 14.54 13.02 4.77
CA GLN A 265 14.28 14.13 5.68
C GLN A 265 15.66 14.53 6.17
N ASP A 266 16.07 15.76 5.84
CA ASP A 266 17.17 16.47 6.49
C ASP A 266 16.86 16.54 8.00
N CYS A 267 16.96 15.40 8.67
CA CYS A 267 17.27 15.34 10.08
C CYS A 267 18.69 15.86 10.16
N ARG A 268 18.80 17.19 10.15
CA ARG A 268 19.94 17.92 10.70
C ARG A 268 20.01 17.52 12.16
N THR A 269 20.51 16.31 12.42
CA THR A 269 21.20 16.04 13.67
C THR A 269 22.27 17.11 13.72
N PRO A 270 22.21 18.04 14.67
CA PRO A 270 23.18 19.10 14.71
C PRO A 270 24.54 18.46 14.96
N ARG A 271 25.37 18.32 13.91
CA ARG A 271 26.74 17.81 14.02
C ARG A 271 27.68 18.82 14.67
N GLY A 272 27.16 19.95 15.16
CA GLY A 272 27.90 20.91 15.96
C GLY A 272 28.28 20.28 17.30
N SER A 273 29.54 20.47 17.71
CA SER A 273 30.09 20.05 19.00
C SER A 273 29.22 20.45 20.20
N MET A 274 28.37 21.46 20.05
CA MET A 274 27.44 21.97 21.06
C MET A 274 26.19 21.09 21.31
N PHE A 275 25.95 20.06 20.50
CA PHE A 275 24.81 19.13 20.68
C PHE A 275 25.24 17.67 20.88
N GLN A 276 26.54 17.41 21.08
CA GLN A 276 26.99 16.11 21.57
C GLN A 276 26.47 15.93 23.00
N VAL A 277 25.65 14.90 23.21
CA VAL A 277 25.36 14.40 24.55
C VAL A 277 26.72 14.06 25.17
N PRO A 278 27.09 14.65 26.32
CA PRO A 278 28.35 14.35 26.96
C PRO A 278 28.43 12.83 27.19
N SER A 279 29.44 12.19 26.60
CA SER A 279 29.72 10.79 26.88
C SER A 279 29.89 10.67 28.38
N MET A 280 29.06 9.85 29.03
CA MET A 280 29.22 9.54 30.43
C MET A 280 30.61 8.93 30.61
N THR A 281 31.55 9.74 31.11
CA THR A 281 32.81 9.25 31.64
C THR A 281 32.47 8.18 32.66
N SER A 282 33.05 7.00 32.47
CA SER A 282 32.92 5.88 33.39
C SER A 282 33.18 6.37 34.82
N PRO A 283 32.40 5.88 35.81
CA PRO A 283 32.59 6.29 37.19
C PRO A 283 34.05 5.97 37.61
N PRO A 284 34.70 6.87 38.36
CA PRO A 284 36.07 6.65 38.79
C PRO A 284 36.14 5.37 39.61
N LEU A 285 37.15 4.54 39.32
CA LEU A 285 37.40 3.30 40.05
C LEU A 285 37.49 3.59 41.56
N PRO A 286 36.83 2.78 42.41
CA PRO A 286 36.85 3.00 43.85
C PRO A 286 38.28 2.87 44.40
N PRO A 287 38.66 3.69 45.39
CA PRO A 287 40.00 3.65 45.96
C PRO A 287 40.29 2.29 46.59
N LYS A 288 41.45 1.71 46.26
CA LYS A 288 41.95 0.45 46.83
C LYS A 288 42.01 0.57 48.36
N LYS A 289 41.06 -0.06 49.07
CA LYS A 289 41.09 -0.15 50.53
C LYS A 289 42.33 -0.94 50.98
N ARG A 290 43.14 -0.32 51.84
CA ARG A 290 44.23 -0.95 52.58
C ARG A 290 43.70 -2.14 53.38
N LYS A 291 44.41 -3.27 53.31
CA LYS A 291 44.18 -4.45 54.15
C LYS A 291 44.35 -4.06 55.63
N PHE A 292 43.33 -4.28 56.44
CA PHE A 292 43.46 -4.40 57.89
C PHE A 292 43.06 -5.82 58.29
N LYS A 293 43.95 -6.50 59.01
CA LYS A 293 43.76 -7.83 59.60
C LYS A 293 43.30 -7.66 61.06
N GLN A 294 42.70 -8.75 61.57
CA GLN A 294 42.37 -9.09 62.98
C GLN A 294 41.02 -8.54 63.48
N SER A 295 40.18 -9.27 64.22
CA SER A 295 40.21 -10.65 64.75
C SER A 295 38.81 -11.04 65.28
N ILE A 296 38.65 -12.35 65.48
CA ILE A 296 37.53 -13.16 65.96
C ILE A 296 36.84 -12.65 67.26
N SER A 297 35.50 -12.78 67.33
CA SER A 297 34.78 -13.24 68.54
C SER A 297 33.38 -13.81 68.19
N HIS A 298 33.11 -15.01 68.69
CA HIS A 298 31.87 -15.80 68.60
C HIS A 298 30.67 -15.19 69.33
N ALA A 299 29.44 -15.45 68.85
CA ALA A 299 28.39 -16.23 69.57
C ALA A 299 27.03 -16.23 68.82
N SER A 300 26.41 -17.42 68.78
CA SER A 300 25.07 -17.72 68.27
C SER A 300 23.95 -17.37 69.26
N VAL A 301 22.70 -17.25 68.77
CA VAL A 301 21.47 -18.03 69.16
C VAL A 301 20.17 -17.19 69.06
N VAL A 302 19.32 -17.58 68.08
CA VAL A 302 17.85 -17.78 68.10
C VAL A 302 16.89 -16.54 68.13
N ALA A 303 15.66 -16.80 67.68
CA ALA A 303 14.77 -16.00 66.86
C ALA A 303 13.49 -15.45 67.57
N ALA A 304 12.69 -14.73 66.75
CA ALA A 304 11.31 -14.19 66.92
C ALA A 304 11.20 -12.86 67.73
N SER A 305 10.40 -11.85 67.37
CA SER A 305 9.28 -11.67 66.43
C SER A 305 9.07 -10.16 66.11
N GLU A 306 8.44 -9.85 64.96
CA GLU A 306 7.56 -8.70 64.56
C GLU A 306 7.84 -7.26 65.07
N VAL A 307 7.74 -6.18 64.26
CA VAL A 307 6.50 -5.52 63.75
C VAL A 307 6.79 -4.54 62.59
N LYS A 308 5.75 -4.36 61.76
CA LYS A 308 5.52 -3.62 60.50
C LYS A 308 5.57 -2.05 60.51
N THR A 309 6.32 -1.49 59.53
CA THR A 309 5.95 -0.46 58.47
C THR A 309 5.56 1.01 58.82
N PRO A 310 5.41 1.99 57.85
CA PRO A 310 6.06 2.26 56.52
C PRO A 310 6.32 3.79 56.17
N ILE A 311 6.69 4.06 54.89
CA ILE A 311 6.40 5.25 53.99
C ILE A 311 7.40 6.45 53.91
N TYR A 312 7.99 6.69 52.71
CA TYR A 312 7.68 7.88 51.86
C TYR A 312 8.32 7.80 50.45
N LEU A 313 7.48 7.61 49.42
CA LEU A 313 7.72 8.03 48.03
C LEU A 313 6.44 8.77 47.58
N SER A 314 6.61 9.99 47.09
CA SER A 314 5.55 10.92 46.68
C SER A 314 5.14 10.71 45.19
N PRO A 315 3.88 11.04 44.79
CA PRO A 315 3.21 10.52 43.59
C PRO A 315 3.10 11.49 42.38
N VAL A 316 3.06 10.87 41.18
CA VAL A 316 2.33 11.07 39.88
C VAL A 316 1.82 12.48 39.43
N PRO A 317 1.64 12.75 38.11
CA PRO A 317 0.39 12.33 37.44
C PRO A 317 0.53 11.81 35.98
N GLU A 318 -0.26 10.78 35.69
CA GLU A 318 -0.52 10.15 34.40
C GLU A 318 -1.53 10.96 33.56
N LEU A 319 -1.28 11.01 32.25
CA LEU A 319 -2.14 11.58 31.21
C LEU A 319 -3.19 10.55 30.77
N GLU A 320 -4.18 10.29 31.61
CA GLU A 320 -5.44 9.63 31.22
C GLU A 320 -6.54 10.67 30.99
N TYR A 321 -6.47 11.41 29.89
CA TYR A 321 -7.64 12.11 29.35
C TYR A 321 -7.46 12.22 27.85
N VAL A 322 -8.27 11.46 27.08
CA VAL A 322 -9.10 11.88 25.93
C VAL A 322 -9.60 10.60 25.24
N PHE A 323 -10.45 9.83 25.93
CA PHE A 323 -11.42 8.94 25.28
C PHE A 323 -12.76 9.11 25.99
N LYS A 324 -13.58 10.03 25.48
CA LYS A 324 -15.02 10.02 25.74
C LYS A 324 -15.78 10.04 24.41
N ARG A 325 -16.41 8.91 24.12
CA ARG A 325 -17.48 8.74 23.13
C ARG A 325 -18.72 9.52 23.58
N LEU A 326 -19.42 10.14 22.64
CA LEU A 326 -20.76 10.70 22.80
C LEU A 326 -21.74 9.94 21.87
N LYS A 327 -22.80 9.40 22.46
CA LYS A 327 -24.05 8.84 21.90
C LYS A 327 -24.88 8.44 23.14
N PHE A 328 -26.14 8.76 23.38
CA PHE A 328 -27.26 9.38 22.66
C PHE A 328 -28.16 10.07 23.71
N ALA A 329 -28.95 11.06 23.29
CA ALA A 329 -30.32 11.26 23.71
C ALA A 329 -31.15 11.51 22.45
#